data_AF-A0A2C1ZAU9-F1
#
_entry.id   AF-A0A2C1ZAU9-F1
#
_cell.length_a   1.000
_cell.length_b   1.000
_cell.length_c   1.000
_cell.angle_alpha   90.00
_cell.angle_beta   90.00
_cell.angle_gamma   90.00
#
_symmetry.space_group_name_H-M   'P 1'
#
loop_
_entity.id
_entity.type
_entity.pdbx_description
1 polymer ?
#
loop_
_entity_poly.entity_id
_entity_poly.type
_entity_poly.pdbx_seq_one_letter_code
_entity_poly.pdbx_strand_id
1 'polypeptide(L)' 'MSRLLTSIFMIGSIGYVVFRYRYRIINALIGTGWMRRLAVGSIMSFPGVRQKLMSSVFGGPSAR' A
#
# COMPACT_ATOMS: atom_id res chain seq x y z
N MET A 1 2.35 -0.37 -33.83
CA MET A 1 3.73 -0.70 -33.42
C MET A 1 4.30 0.21 -32.33
N SER A 2 4.21 1.54 -32.47
CA SER A 2 4.75 2.50 -31.50
C SER A 2 4.23 2.37 -30.06
N ARG A 3 2.94 2.04 -29.89
CA ARG A 3 2.27 1.88 -28.57
C ARG A 3 2.81 0.72 -27.72
N LEU A 4 3.18 -0.40 -28.36
CA LEU A 4 3.74 -1.57 -27.65
C LEU A 4 5.17 -1.30 -27.21
N LEU A 5 5.95 -0.66 -28.07
CA LEU A 5 7.34 -0.29 -27.77
C LEU A 5 7.41 0.72 -26.62
N THR A 6 6.55 1.74 -26.64
CA THR A 6 6.45 2.71 -25.53
C THR A 6 6.00 2.07 -24.22
N SER A 7 5.05 1.13 -24.27
CA SER A 7 4.60 0.40 -23.08
C SER A 7 5.72 -0.46 -22.45
N ILE A 8 6.48 -1.18 -23.28
CA ILE A 8 7.64 -1.97 -22.84
C ILE A 8 8.73 -1.07 -22.25
N PHE A 9 9.03 0.06 -22.90
CA PHE A 9 9.98 1.03 -22.35
C PHE A 9 9.50 1.65 -21.04
N MET A 10 8.20 1.92 -20.88
CA MET A 10 7.62 2.41 -19.63
C MET A 10 7.78 1.41 -18.50
N ILE A 11 7.44 0.14 -18.74
CA ILE A 11 7.54 -0.91 -17.72
C ILE A 11 9.01 -1.19 -17.38
N GLY A 12 9.88 -1.25 -18.39
CA GLY A 12 11.32 -1.47 -18.21
C GLY A 12 12.02 -0.33 -17.46
N SER A 13 11.66 0.93 -17.73
CA SER A 13 12.23 2.08 -17.03
C SER A 13 11.77 2.16 -15.58
N ILE A 14 10.48 1.89 -15.31
CA ILE A 14 9.97 1.77 -13.94
C ILE A 14 10.70 0.65 -13.20
N GLY A 15 10.82 -0.54 -13.80
CA GLY A 15 11.55 -1.67 -13.22
C GLY A 15 13.01 -1.35 -12.94
N TYR A 16 13.69 -0.64 -13.85
CA TYR A 16 15.09 -0.25 -13.68
C TYR A 16 15.28 0.74 -12.52
N VAL A 17 14.39 1.74 -12.40
CA VAL A 17 14.41 2.70 -11.29
C VAL A 17 14.12 2.00 -9.96
N VAL A 18 13.15 1.08 -9.94
CA VAL A 18 12.84 0.26 -8.76
C VAL A 18 14.02 -0.61 -8.34
N PHE A 19 14.72 -1.24 -9.29
CA PHE A 19 15.86 -2.10 -9.00
C PHE A 19 17.08 -1.29 -8.52
N ARG A 20 17.33 -0.13 -9.14
CA ARG A 20 18.45 0.75 -8.79
C ARG A 20 18.25 1.46 -7.46
N TYR A 21 17.03 1.85 -7.14
CA TYR A 21 16.67 2.52 -5.88
C TYR A 21 15.95 1.60 -4.90
N ARG A 22 16.11 0.27 -5.02
CA ARG A 22 15.36 -0.74 -4.25
C ARG A 22 15.22 -0.38 -2.77
N TYR A 23 16.33 -0.02 -2.12
CA TYR A 23 16.31 0.30 -0.70
C TYR A 23 15.78 1.71 -0.39
N ARG A 24 16.01 2.68 -1.27
CA ARG A 24 15.55 4.06 -1.09
C ARG A 24 14.03 4.17 -1.27
N ILE A 25 13.49 3.45 -2.26
CA ILE A 25 12.05 3.34 -2.53
C ILE A 25 11.37 2.55 -1.43
N ILE A 26 11.93 1.43 -0.99
CA ILE A 26 11.38 0.65 0.13
C ILE A 26 11.41 1.47 1.43
N ASN A 27 12.50 2.18 1.75
CA ASN A 27 12.53 3.04 2.94
C ASN A 27 11.56 4.21 2.83
N ALA A 28 11.41 4.83 1.65
CA ALA A 28 10.45 5.90 1.44
C ALA A 28 9.01 5.36 1.53
N LEU A 29 8.73 4.17 1.00
CA LEU A 29 7.43 3.51 1.10
C LEU A 29 7.11 3.18 2.56
N ILE A 30 8.00 2.49 3.27
CA ILE A 30 7.77 2.06 4.65
C ILE A 30 7.74 3.26 5.61
N GLY A 31 8.58 4.27 5.37
CA GLY A 31 8.72 5.43 6.25
C GLY A 31 7.71 6.54 6.03
N THR A 32 7.02 6.60 4.88
CA THR A 32 6.03 7.67 4.63
C THR A 32 4.62 7.22 5.03
N GLY A 33 3.89 8.10 5.71
CA GLY A 33 2.48 7.89 6.07
C GLY A 33 1.54 7.60 4.88
N TRP A 34 2.05 7.73 3.64
CA TRP A 34 1.36 7.38 2.40
C TRP A 34 1.10 5.87 2.30
N MET A 35 2.10 5.02 2.58
CA MET A 35 1.90 3.57 2.62
C MET A 35 0.94 3.17 3.74
N ARG A 36 1.02 3.86 4.89
CA ARG A 36 0.06 3.65 5.98
C ARG A 36 -1.37 4.00 5.56
N ARG A 37 -1.57 5.10 4.81
CA ARG A 37 -2.88 5.45 4.24
C ARG A 37 -3.39 4.45 3.22
N LEU A 38 -2.52 3.91 2.37
CA LEU A 38 -2.91 2.86 1.41
C LEU A 38 -3.27 1.56 2.12
N ALA A 39 -2.43 1.10 3.06
CA ALA A 39 -2.70 -0.11 3.82
C ALA A 39 -3.99 0.02 4.66
N VAL A 40 -4.11 1.10 5.44
CA VAL A 40 -5.31 1.34 6.25
C VAL A 40 -6.54 1.59 5.39
N GLY A 41 -6.42 2.37 4.30
CA GLY A 41 -7.52 2.63 3.37
C GLY A 41 -8.02 1.36 2.68
N SER A 42 -7.11 0.51 2.23
CA SER A 42 -7.45 -0.80 1.63
C SER A 42 -8.00 -1.79 2.63
N ILE A 43 -7.58 -1.76 3.90
CA ILE A 43 -8.10 -2.66 4.94
C ILE A 43 -9.45 -2.17 5.47
N MET A 44 -9.64 -0.86 5.66
CA MET A 44 -10.89 -0.26 6.14
C MET A 44 -11.99 -0.18 5.08
N SER A 45 -11.65 -0.25 3.78
CA SER A 45 -12.67 -0.30 2.71
C SER A 45 -13.47 -1.61 2.73
N PHE A 46 -12.94 -2.68 3.35
CA PHE A 46 -13.67 -3.92 3.53
C PHE A 46 -14.55 -3.86 4.79
N PRO A 47 -15.89 -3.90 4.66
CA PRO A 47 -16.81 -3.76 5.80
C PRO A 47 -16.65 -4.89 6.83
N GLY A 48 -16.37 -6.13 6.40
CA GLY A 48 -16.15 -7.26 7.31
C GLY A 48 -14.86 -7.17 8.14
N VAL A 49 -13.79 -6.61 7.56
CA VAL A 49 -12.52 -6.41 8.26
C VAL A 49 -12.60 -5.19 9.17
N ARG A 50 -13.22 -4.10 8.70
CA ARG A 50 -13.52 -2.92 9.50
C ARG A 50 -14.32 -3.27 10.76
N GLN A 51 -15.38 -4.08 10.64
CA GLN A 51 -16.23 -4.41 11.78
C GLN A 51 -15.53 -5.35 12.78
N LYS A 52 -14.70 -6.29 12.30
CA LYS A 52 -13.83 -7.10 13.18
C LYS A 52 -12.81 -6.25 13.92
N LEU A 53 -12.14 -5.32 13.24
CA LEU A 53 -11.16 -4.43 13.86
C LEU A 53 -11.81 -3.46 14.84
N MET A 54 -12.96 -2.86 14.50
CA MET A 54 -13.71 -2.03 15.45
C MET A 54 -14.20 -2.86 16.65
N SER A 55 -14.69 -4.09 16.43
CA SER A 55 -15.07 -4.97 17.54
C SER A 55 -13.87 -5.40 18.40
N SER A 56 -12.69 -5.61 17.82
CA SER A 56 -11.48 -5.96 18.58
C SER A 56 -10.86 -4.78 19.32
N VAL A 57 -10.94 -3.57 18.77
CA VAL A 57 -10.36 -2.35 19.37
C VAL A 57 -11.34 -1.70 20.37
N PHE A 58 -12.64 -1.78 20.12
CA PHE A 58 -13.69 -1.20 20.98
C PHE A 58 -14.48 -2.23 21.81
N GLY A 59 -14.25 -3.54 21.62
CA GLY A 59 -14.97 -4.62 22.31
C GLY A 59 -14.18 -5.33 23.41
N GLY A 60 -13.16 -4.68 23.97
CA GLY A 60 -12.64 -5.05 25.29
C GLY A 60 -13.60 -4.57 26.39
N PRO A 61 -13.92 -5.38 27.41
CA PRO A 61 -14.91 -5.07 28.43
C PRO A 61 -14.46 -3.87 29.28
N SER A 62 -14.93 -2.68 28.93
CA SER A 62 -14.86 -1.46 29.75
C SER A 62 -16.22 -0.76 29.72
N ALA A 63 -17.23 -1.48 30.18
CA ALA A 63 -18.49 -0.89 30.60
C ALA A 63 -19.06 -1.80 31.71
N ARG A 64 -18.38 -1.78 32.84
CA ARG A 64 -18.94 -2.13 34.14
C ARG A 64 -18.71 -0.94 35.06
#